data_AF-A0A948BUG0-F1
#
_entry.id   AF-A0A948BUG0-F1
#
_cell.length_a   1.000
_cell.length_b   1.000
_cell.length_c   1.000
_cell.angle_alpha   90.00
_cell.angle_beta   90.00
_cell.angle_gamma   90.00
#
_symmetry.space_group_name_H-M   'P 1'
#
loop_
_entity.id
_entity.type
_entity.pdbx_description
1 polymer ?
#
loop_
_entity_poly.entity_id
_entity_poly.type
_entity_poly.pdbx_seq_one_letter_code
_entity_poly.pdbx_strand_id
1 'polypeptide(L)'
;MKIKYFLFGVGVTLMFLLLTGAYQVIEVEGTPTLALDNGRYQLSSWATSIGDKGGVIGAFVIDTVTGETRTVYSREYGSVLESKIVKNELKKPFSSVK
;
A
#
# COMPACT_ATOMS: atom_id res chain seq x y z
N MET A 1 22.23 -19.53 47.69
CA MET A 1 20.79 -19.79 47.45
C MET A 1 20.09 -18.72 46.59
N LYS A 2 20.54 -17.45 46.59
CA LYS A 2 19.87 -16.33 45.89
C LYS A 2 19.99 -16.31 44.35
N ILE A 3 21.07 -16.89 43.79
CA ILE A 3 21.34 -16.89 42.34
C ILE A 3 20.30 -17.70 41.54
N LYS A 4 19.74 -18.76 42.14
CA LYS A 4 18.72 -19.61 41.49
C LYS A 4 17.43 -18.83 41.23
N TYR A 5 17.02 -18.01 42.20
CA TYR A 5 15.81 -17.17 42.08
C TYR A 5 16.01 -16.00 41.11
N PHE A 6 17.23 -15.46 41.05
CA PHE A 6 17.58 -14.41 40.08
C PHE A 6 17.50 -14.94 38.63
N LEU A 7 18.09 -16.10 38.35
CA LEU A 7 18.02 -16.73 37.02
C LEU A 7 16.59 -17.11 36.63
N PHE A 8 15.77 -17.52 37.61
CA PHE A 8 14.36 -17.82 37.37
C PHE A 8 13.58 -16.56 36.96
N GLY A 9 13.83 -15.41 37.61
CA GLY A 9 13.22 -14.13 37.23
C GLY A 9 13.61 -13.66 35.82
N VAL A 10 14.89 -13.83 35.44
CA VAL A 10 15.36 -13.54 34.08
C VAL A 10 14.66 -14.44 33.06
N GLY A 11 14.55 -15.74 33.34
CA GLY A 11 13.88 -16.70 32.47
C GLY A 11 12.41 -16.38 32.23
N VAL A 12 11.66 -16.02 33.29
CA VAL A 12 10.26 -15.61 33.18
C VAL A 12 10.12 -14.33 32.35
N THR A 13 10.99 -13.35 32.56
CA THR A 13 10.97 -12.08 31.79
C THR A 13 11.25 -12.34 30.31
N LEU A 14 12.22 -13.19 29.99
CA LEU A 14 12.54 -13.58 28.60
C LEU A 14 11.37 -14.33 27.95
N MET A 15 10.70 -15.20 28.69
CA MET A 15 9.51 -15.92 28.20
C MET A 15 8.37 -14.94 27.86
N PHE A 16 8.10 -13.97 28.73
CA PHE A 16 7.10 -12.93 28.46
C PHE A 16 7.49 -12.10 27.22
N LEU A 17 8.76 -11.73 27.08
CA LEU A 17 9.24 -10.91 25.97
C LEU A 17 9.15 -11.66 24.63
N LEU A 18 9.43 -12.96 24.63
CA LEU A 18 9.25 -13.84 23.46
C LEU A 18 7.76 -14.03 23.11
N LEU A 19 6.88 -14.13 24.10
CA LEU A 19 5.44 -14.28 23.89
C LEU A 19 4.78 -12.97 23.40
N THR A 20 5.26 -11.82 23.86
CA THR A 20 4.73 -10.51 23.45
C THR A 20 5.30 -10.01 22.11
N GLY A 21 6.36 -10.66 21.59
CA GLY A 21 7.01 -10.33 20.32
C GLY A 21 6.36 -10.98 19.08
N ALA A 22 5.32 -11.79 19.25
CA ALA A 22 4.56 -12.32 18.13
C ALA A 22 3.68 -11.22 17.52
N TYR A 23 4.20 -10.64 16.44
CA TYR A 23 3.47 -9.82 15.47
C TYR A 23 2.01 -10.26 15.31
N GLN A 24 1.10 -9.29 15.25
CA GLN A 24 -0.31 -9.53 14.99
C GLN A 24 -0.49 -10.11 13.57
N VAL A 25 -0.53 -11.43 13.47
CA VAL A 25 -1.17 -12.10 12.32
C VAL A 25 -2.66 -11.91 12.52
N ILE A 26 -3.24 -10.95 11.80
CA ILE A 26 -4.69 -10.83 11.71
C ILE A 26 -5.11 -11.92 10.72
N GLU A 27 -5.57 -13.06 11.22
CA GLU A 27 -6.20 -14.09 10.40
C GLU A 27 -7.57 -13.57 9.93
N VAL A 28 -7.63 -13.01 8.73
CA VAL A 28 -8.88 -12.92 7.97
C VAL A 28 -8.90 -14.12 7.04
N GLU A 29 -9.84 -15.03 7.26
CA GLU A 29 -10.11 -16.19 6.39
C GLU A 29 -8.89 -17.10 6.09
N GLY A 30 -8.15 -17.52 7.12
CA GLY A 30 -7.17 -18.61 7.01
C GLY A 30 -5.97 -18.36 6.08
N THR A 31 -5.77 -17.11 5.64
CA THR A 31 -4.65 -16.71 4.80
C THR A 31 -3.73 -15.82 5.63
N PRO A 32 -2.43 -16.12 5.77
CA PRO A 32 -1.50 -15.24 6.46
C PRO A 32 -1.36 -13.95 5.66
N THR A 33 -2.16 -12.95 5.99
CA THR A 33 -2.02 -11.61 5.44
C THR A 33 -0.89 -10.94 6.21
N LEU A 34 0.24 -10.75 5.52
CA LEU A 34 1.30 -9.84 5.98
C LEU A 34 0.62 -8.55 6.40
N ALA A 35 0.98 -8.06 7.60
CA ALA A 35 0.46 -6.86 8.21
C ALA A 35 0.09 -5.82 7.15
N LEU A 36 -1.16 -5.32 7.22
CA LEU A 36 -1.66 -4.25 6.37
C LEU A 36 -0.54 -3.21 6.21
N ASP A 37 0.00 -3.13 5.00
CA ASP A 37 1.24 -2.42 4.70
C ASP A 37 0.99 -0.91 4.76
N ASN A 38 0.85 -0.42 6.00
CA ASN A 38 0.41 0.92 6.34
C ASN A 38 1.44 1.90 5.78
N GLY A 39 1.12 2.49 4.63
CA GLY A 39 1.96 3.48 3.94
C GLY A 39 2.72 2.96 2.72
N ARG A 40 2.58 1.68 2.34
CA ARG A 40 3.20 1.18 1.10
C ARG A 40 2.59 1.81 -0.15
N TYR A 41 1.27 1.85 -0.22
CA TYR A 41 0.57 2.41 -1.37
C TYR A 41 0.14 3.85 -1.09
N GLN A 42 0.82 4.81 -1.71
CA GLN A 42 0.46 6.23 -1.61
C GLN A 42 -0.33 6.66 -2.83
N LEU A 43 -1.47 7.31 -2.62
CA LEU A 43 -2.32 7.85 -3.69
C LEU A 43 -2.02 9.33 -3.93
N SER A 44 -1.90 9.73 -5.19
CA SER A 44 -1.77 11.14 -5.58
C SER A 44 -2.57 11.43 -6.85
N SER A 45 -2.88 12.71 -7.07
CA SER A 45 -3.62 13.21 -8.23
C SER A 45 -2.90 14.37 -8.91
N TRP A 46 -3.04 14.48 -10.23
CA TRP A 46 -2.49 15.57 -11.03
C TRP A 46 -3.53 16.09 -12.02
N ALA A 47 -3.33 17.32 -12.46
CA ALA A 47 -4.14 17.97 -13.49
C ALA A 47 -3.26 18.86 -14.36
N THR A 48 -3.53 18.89 -15.66
CA THR A 48 -2.91 19.81 -16.61
C THR A 48 -3.94 20.37 -17.58
N SER A 49 -3.81 21.64 -17.96
CA SER A 49 -4.65 22.27 -18.97
C SER A 49 -4.09 22.03 -20.38
N ILE A 50 -4.97 21.69 -21.32
CA ILE A 50 -4.66 21.61 -22.76
C ILE A 50 -5.54 22.65 -23.46
N GLY A 51 -4.95 23.82 -23.76
CA GLY A 51 -5.65 24.97 -24.34
C GLY A 51 -6.63 25.64 -23.37
N ASP A 52 -7.50 26.49 -23.91
CA ASP A 52 -8.34 27.40 -23.10
C ASP A 52 -9.58 26.74 -22.48
N LYS A 53 -9.99 25.57 -22.99
CA LYS A 53 -11.25 24.91 -22.63
C LYS A 53 -11.11 23.44 -22.30
N GLY A 54 -9.90 22.90 -22.27
CA GLY A 54 -9.65 21.48 -22.06
C GLY A 54 -8.47 21.19 -21.16
N GLY A 55 -8.36 19.93 -20.78
CA GLY A 55 -7.29 19.45 -19.91
C GLY A 55 -7.39 17.97 -19.62
N VAL A 56 -6.41 17.49 -18.87
CA VAL A 56 -6.30 16.10 -18.42
C VAL A 56 -6.20 16.10 -16.90
N ILE A 57 -6.98 15.23 -16.27
CA ILE A 57 -6.90 14.94 -14.84
C ILE A 57 -6.56 13.47 -14.67
N GLY A 58 -5.74 13.16 -13.67
CA GLY A 58 -5.36 11.78 -13.40
C GLY A 58 -5.05 11.53 -11.93
N ALA A 59 -5.03 10.25 -11.57
CA ALA A 59 -4.60 9.77 -10.27
C ALA A 59 -3.72 8.54 -10.44
N PHE A 60 -2.73 8.39 -9.57
CA PHE A 60 -1.79 7.29 -9.57
C PHE A 60 -1.48 6.83 -8.14
N VAL A 61 -1.06 5.58 -8.03
CA VAL A 61 -0.58 4.97 -6.80
C VAL A 61 0.91 4.72 -6.93
N ILE A 62 1.66 5.07 -5.89
CA ILE A 62 3.09 4.76 -5.74
C ILE A 62 3.20 3.61 -4.74
N ASP A 63 3.87 2.52 -5.13
CA ASP A 63 4.39 1.53 -4.19
C ASP A 63 5.74 2.04 -3.65
N THR A 64 5.78 2.44 -2.38
CA THR A 64 6.97 3.02 -1.74
C THR A 64 8.07 1.99 -1.46
N VAL A 65 7.76 0.69 -1.53
CA VAL A 65 8.74 -0.40 -1.36
C VAL A 65 9.46 -0.69 -2.67
N THR A 66 8.72 -0.74 -3.79
CA THR A 66 9.30 -1.04 -5.11
C THR A 66 9.68 0.22 -5.90
N GLY A 67 9.14 1.38 -5.53
CA GLY A 67 9.22 2.62 -6.30
C GLY A 67 8.31 2.63 -7.53
N GLU A 68 7.53 1.58 -7.77
CA GLU A 68 6.65 1.50 -8.93
C GLU A 68 5.49 2.48 -8.82
N THR A 69 5.28 3.24 -9.89
CA THR A 69 4.13 4.15 -10.02
C THR A 69 3.13 3.59 -11.02
N ARG A 70 1.85 3.58 -10.66
CA ARG A 70 0.78 3.02 -11.47
C ARG A 70 -0.41 3.98 -11.56
N THR A 71 -0.76 4.41 -12.78
CA THR A 71 -1.95 5.25 -13.02
C THR A 71 -3.22 4.43 -12.84
N VAL A 72 -4.11 4.90 -11.96
CA VAL A 72 -5.40 4.26 -11.66
C VAL A 72 -6.58 4.94 -12.36
N TYR A 73 -6.41 6.22 -12.69
CA TYR A 73 -7.43 7.01 -13.36
C TYR A 73 -6.77 8.06 -14.25
N SER A 74 -7.30 8.23 -15.46
CA SER A 74 -7.01 9.38 -16.31
C SER A 74 -8.27 9.73 -17.11
N ARG A 75 -8.57 11.01 -17.21
CA ARG A 75 -9.67 11.54 -18.00
C ARG A 75 -9.27 12.84 -18.65
N GLU A 76 -9.59 12.94 -19.93
CA GLU A 76 -9.56 14.19 -20.68
C GLU A 76 -10.94 14.88 -20.61
N TYR A 77 -10.94 16.20 -20.46
CA TYR A 77 -12.13 17.04 -20.50
C TYR A 77 -11.92 18.20 -21.48
N GLY A 78 -13.02 18.72 -22.04
CA GLY A 78 -12.97 19.83 -22.99
C GLY A 78 -12.70 19.45 -24.45
N SER A 79 -12.35 18.19 -24.75
CA SER A 79 -12.48 17.63 -26.10
C SER A 79 -13.95 17.34 -26.38
N VAL A 80 -14.55 18.04 -27.34
CA VAL A 80 -15.99 17.99 -27.68
C VAL A 80 -16.39 16.65 -28.30
N LEU A 81 -15.45 15.78 -28.69
CA LEU A 81 -15.78 14.56 -29.44
C LEU A 81 -15.66 13.24 -28.66
N GLU A 82 -14.72 13.06 -27.72
CA GLU A 82 -14.60 11.77 -27.01
C GLU A 82 -13.98 11.91 -25.63
N SER A 83 -14.78 12.14 -24.58
CA SER A 83 -14.29 11.96 -23.20
C SER A 83 -14.15 10.46 -22.91
N LYS A 84 -12.98 9.88 -23.19
CA LYS A 84 -12.72 8.47 -22.92
C LYS A 84 -12.26 8.29 -21.47
N ILE A 85 -13.07 7.62 -20.66
CA ILE A 85 -12.68 7.22 -19.31
C ILE A 85 -11.88 5.93 -19.44
N VAL A 86 -10.58 5.97 -19.16
CA VAL A 86 -9.76 4.76 -19.06
C VAL A 86 -9.71 4.35 -17.59
N LYS A 87 -10.53 3.36 -17.22
CA LYS A 87 -10.51 2.73 -15.90
C LYS A 87 -9.66 1.46 -15.99
N ASN A 88 -8.57 1.40 -15.24
CA ASN A 88 -7.70 0.23 -15.23
C ASN A 88 -8.24 -0.80 -14.22
N GLU A 89 -8.58 -2.02 -14.67
CA GLU A 89 -9.10 -3.08 -13.80
C GLU A 89 -7.96 -3.71 -12.99
N LEU A 90 -7.88 -3.39 -11.70
CA LEU A 90 -6.82 -3.79 -10.75
C LEU A 90 -6.57 -5.32 -10.61
N LYS A 91 -7.35 -6.16 -11.30
CA LYS A 91 -7.27 -7.64 -11.27
C LYS A 91 -6.39 -8.25 -12.36
N LYS A 92 -5.78 -7.45 -13.25
CA LYS A 92 -4.84 -7.96 -14.27
C LYS A 92 -3.42 -7.42 -14.01
N PRO A 93 -2.36 -8.24 -14.22
CA PRO A 93 -1.00 -7.73 -14.22
C PRO A 93 -0.87 -6.74 -15.38
N PHE A 94 -0.63 -5.47 -15.05
CA PHE A 94 -0.59 -4.40 -16.05
C PHE A 94 0.74 -4.37 -16.77
N SER A 95 0.68 -4.16 -18.08
CA SER A 95 1.84 -3.83 -18.91
C SER A 95 2.42 -2.50 -18.46
N SER A 96 3.69 -2.53 -18.05
CA SER A 96 4.49 -1.36 -17.71
C SER A 96 4.47 -0.33 -18.85
N VAL A 97 4.23 0.93 -18.51
CA VAL A 97 4.48 2.06 -19.41
C VAL A 97 5.94 2.42 -19.21
N LYS A 98 6.77 2.10 -20.21
CA LYS A 98 8.19 2.49 -20.27
C LYS A 98 8.34 3.88 -20.87
#